data_AF-A0A3G8C4S9-F1
#
_entry.id   AF-A0A3G8C4S9-F1
#
_cell.length_a   1.000
_cell.length_b   1.000
_cell.length_c   1.000
_cell.angle_alpha   90.00
_cell.angle_beta   90.00
_cell.angle_gamma   90.00
#
_symmetry.space_group_name_H-M   'P 1'
#
loop_
_entity.id
_entity.type
_entity.pdbx_description
1 polymer ?
#
loop_
_entity_poly.entity_id
_entity_poly.type
_entity_poly.pdbx_seq_one_letter_code
_entity_poly.pdbx_strand_id
1 'polypeptide(L)' 'MRLRISLFKRAIKYRHFALLDLQGRCIAFMSCEEIPNRGEWMEVEAVNLAWLNQTLPGLERRAAISHTV' A
#
# COMPACT_ATOMS: atom_id res chain seq x y z
N MET A 1 44.09 -13.55 -12.93
CA MET A 1 42.77 -14.09 -12.54
C MET A 1 41.73 -13.01 -12.77
N ARG A 2 40.71 -13.26 -13.60
CA ARG A 2 39.64 -12.28 -13.88
C ARG A 2 38.45 -12.59 -12.96
N LEU A 3 38.18 -11.74 -11.96
CA LEU A 3 36.94 -11.84 -11.18
C LEU A 3 35.78 -11.36 -12.05
N ARG A 4 34.86 -12.27 -12.39
CA ARG A 4 33.56 -11.94 -13.00
C ARG A 4 32.57 -11.71 -11.88
N ILE A 5 32.36 -10.44 -11.55
CA ILE A 5 31.37 -10.03 -10.56
C ILE A 5 30.03 -9.98 -11.28
N SER A 6 29.24 -11.05 -11.17
CA SER A 6 27.87 -11.04 -11.66
C SER A 6 27.03 -10.11 -10.78
N LEU A 7 26.91 -8.84 -11.18
CA LEU A 7 25.94 -7.89 -10.61
C LEU A 7 24.52 -8.27 -11.07
N PHE A 8 23.99 -9.39 -10.59
CA PHE A 8 22.54 -9.57 -10.55
C PHE A 8 22.00 -8.78 -9.37
N LYS A 9 22.01 -7.44 -9.48
CA LYS A 9 21.20 -6.60 -8.60
C LYS A 9 19.75 -6.97 -8.91
N ARG A 10 19.14 -7.80 -8.07
CA ARG A 10 17.70 -8.08 -8.12
C ARG A 10 17.02 -6.72 -8.13
N ALA A 11 16.28 -6.40 -9.19
CA ALA A 11 15.57 -5.12 -9.27
C ALA A 11 14.59 -5.09 -8.10
N ILE A 12 14.94 -4.34 -7.06
CA ILE A 12 14.09 -4.13 -5.90
C ILE A 12 12.84 -3.42 -6.42
N LYS A 13 11.70 -4.13 -6.38
CA LYS A 13 10.41 -3.54 -6.73
C LYS A 13 9.83 -2.91 -5.48
N TYR A 14 10.02 -1.59 -5.35
CA TYR A 14 9.28 -0.82 -4.37
C TYR A 14 7.80 -0.85 -4.72
N ARG A 15 6.98 -1.10 -3.71
CA ARG A 15 5.52 -1.05 -3.79
C ARG A 15 5.04 0.11 -2.92
N HIS A 16 3.88 0.64 -3.25
CA HIS A 16 3.25 1.71 -2.48
C HIS A 16 2.10 1.12 -1.68
N PHE A 17 1.97 1.56 -0.43
CA PHE A 17 0.94 1.13 0.48
C PHE A 17 0.23 2.34 1.09
N ALA A 18 -1.08 2.22 1.26
CA ALA A 18 -1.92 3.14 2.00
C ALA A 18 -2.39 2.46 3.30
N LEU A 19 -2.20 3.12 4.44
CA LEU A 19 -2.72 2.66 5.73
C LEU A 19 -4.14 3.16 5.89
N LEU A 20 -5.05 2.25 6.19
CA LEU A 20 -6.44 2.58 6.47
C LEU A 20 -6.74 2.62 7.97
N ASP A 21 -7.68 3.49 8.36
CA ASP A 21 -8.35 3.41 9.65
C ASP A 21 -9.49 2.37 9.63
N LEU A 22 -10.12 2.17 10.78
CA LEU A 22 -11.25 1.23 10.94
C LEU A 22 -12.48 1.58 10.07
N GLN A 23 -12.56 2.81 9.57
CA GLN A 23 -13.63 3.29 8.69
C GLN A 23 -13.23 3.21 7.21
N GLY A 24 -12.03 2.69 6.90
CA GLY A 24 -11.52 2.55 5.54
C GLY A 24 -10.96 3.85 4.95
N ARG A 25 -10.72 4.88 5.77
CA ARG A 25 -10.08 6.13 5.31
C ARG A 25 -8.57 6.00 5.32
N CYS A 26 -7.92 6.55 4.30
CA CYS A 26 -6.47 6.57 4.22
C CYS A 26 -5.88 7.59 5.20
N ILE A 27 -5.01 7.14 6.09
CA ILE A 27 -4.39 7.97 7.14
C ILE A 27 -2.86 8.09 6.99
N ALA A 28 -2.23 7.21 6.21
CA ALA A 28 -0.79 7.30 5.94
C ALA A 28 -0.41 6.57 4.65
N PHE A 29 0.80 6.85 4.15
CA PHE A 29 1.42 6.13 3.05
C PHE A 29 2.80 5.61 3.42
N MET A 30 3.19 4.50 2.80
CA MET A 30 4.53 3.93 2.93
C MET A 30 4.95 3.31 1.60
N SER A 31 6.21 3.47 1.23
CA SER A 31 6.79 2.78 0.07
C SER A 31 7.89 1.85 0.55
N CYS A 32 7.66 0.55 0.39
CA CYS A 32 8.56 -0.50 0.88
C CYS A 32 8.50 -1.73 -0.03
N GLU A 33 9.45 -2.64 0.13
CA GLU A 33 9.56 -3.84 -0.71
C GLU A 33 8.55 -4.93 -0.29
N GLU A 34 8.27 -5.00 1.02
CA GLU A 34 7.40 -5.97 1.64
C GLU A 34 6.21 -5.28 2.32
N ILE A 35 5.08 -5.99 2.41
CA ILE A 35 3.92 -5.45 3.12
C ILE A 35 4.27 -5.26 4.60
N PRO A 36 3.94 -4.10 5.20
CA PRO A 36 4.20 -3.90 6.62
C PRO A 36 3.39 -4.88 7.47
N ASN A 37 4.00 -5.38 8.54
CA ASN A 37 3.44 -6.42 9.41
C ASN A 37 2.33 -5.95 10.37
N ARG A 38 2.04 -4.65 10.43
CA ARG A 38 1.09 -4.06 11.38
C ARG A 38 0.24 -2.98 10.73
N GLY A 39 -1.07 -3.07 10.93
CA GLY A 39 -2.06 -2.12 10.43
C GLY A 39 -2.68 -2.57 9.12
N GLU A 40 -3.79 -1.94 8.76
CA GLU A 40 -4.56 -2.26 7.55
C GLU A 40 -3.92 -1.59 6.32
N TRP A 41 -2.72 -2.06 5.95
CA TRP A 41 -2.03 -1.62 4.77
C TRP A 41 -2.63 -2.26 3.53
N MET A 42 -3.01 -1.44 2.55
CA MET A 42 -3.39 -1.89 1.22
C MET A 42 -2.37 -1.42 0.19
N GLU A 43 -1.98 -2.33 -0.70
CA GLU A 43 -1.13 -2.01 -1.85
C GLU A 43 -1.90 -1.10 -2.82
N VAL A 44 -1.25 -0.04 -3.28
CA VAL A 44 -1.77 0.94 -4.24
C VAL A 44 -0.77 1.10 -5.38
N GLU A 45 -1.25 1.44 -6.57
CA GLU A 45 -0.38 1.63 -7.74
C GLU A 45 0.53 2.87 -7.59
N ALA A 46 0.06 3.89 -6.88
CA ALA A 46 0.80 5.13 -6.63
C ALA A 46 0.35 5.81 -5.34
N VAL A 47 1.23 6.64 -4.78
CA VAL A 47 0.88 7.54 -3.66
C VAL A 47 0.08 8.72 -4.21
N ASN A 48 -1.13 8.91 -3.70
CA ASN A 48 -1.98 10.05 -4.04
C ASN A 48 -2.47 10.76 -2.77
N LEU A 49 -1.93 11.95 -2.52
CA LEU A 49 -2.24 12.75 -1.33
C LEU A 49 -3.72 13.17 -1.25
N ALA A 50 -4.44 13.20 -2.38
CA ALA A 50 -5.87 13.50 -2.38
C ALA A 50 -6.71 12.44 -1.64
N TRP A 51 -6.16 11.24 -1.41
CA TRP A 51 -6.83 10.20 -0.64
C TRP A 51 -6.67 10.38 0.87
N LEU A 52 -5.79 11.26 1.36
CA LEU A 52 -5.66 11.48 2.80
C LEU A 52 -6.99 11.91 3.40
N ASN A 53 -7.36 11.23 4.49
CA ASN A 53 -8.62 11.39 5.19
C ASN A 53 -9.87 11.12 4.31
N GLN A 54 -9.70 10.46 3.16
CA GLN A 54 -10.77 10.00 2.28
C GLN A 54 -10.81 8.48 2.23
N THR A 55 -11.98 7.92 1.93
CA THR A 55 -12.13 6.49 1.66
C THR A 55 -11.46 6.15 0.33
N LEU A 56 -10.69 5.06 0.28
CA LEU A 56 -9.97 4.68 -0.93
C LEU A 56 -10.99 4.30 -2.04
N PRO A 57 -10.88 4.88 -3.25
CA PRO A 57 -11.79 4.54 -4.36
C PRO A 57 -11.70 3.04 -4.69
N GLY A 58 -12.82 2.35 -4.56
CA GLY A 58 -12.92 0.89 -4.69
C GLY A 58 -13.18 0.14 -3.38
N LEU A 59 -12.81 0.71 -2.23
CA LEU A 59 -13.20 0.21 -0.90
C LEU A 59 -14.57 0.75 -0.45
N GLU A 60 -15.07 1.81 -1.09
CA GLU A 60 -16.40 2.37 -0.85
C GLU A 60 -17.51 1.30 -0.93
N ARG A 61 -17.36 0.32 -1.84
CA ARG A 61 -18.29 -0.81 -1.94
C ARG A 61 -18.28 -1.74 -0.74
N ARG A 62 -17.17 -1.84 0.00
CA ARG A 62 -17.07 -2.66 1.22
C ARG A 62 -17.60 -1.94 2.46
N ALA A 63 -17.51 -0.61 2.53
CA ALA A 63 -18.08 0.15 3.63
C ALA A 63 -19.63 0.22 3.56
N ALA A 64 -20.20 0.27 2.34
CA ALA A 64 -21.64 0.35 2.14
C ALA A 64 -22.43 -0.91 2.58
N ILE A 65 -21.77 -2.04 2.79
CA ILE A 65 -22.41 -3.31 3.20
C ILE A 65 -22.42 -3.55 4.72
N SER A 66 -21.79 -2.69 5.52
CA SER A 66 -21.73 -2.85 6.98
C SER A 66 -22.79 -2.05 7.75
N HIS A 67 -23.73 -1.39 7.06
CA HIS A 67 -24.81 -0.58 7.65
C HIS A 67 -26.21 -1.19 7.45
N THR A 68 -26.35 -2.51 7.46
CA THR A 68 -27.66 -3.19 7.58
C THR A 68 -27.52 -4.49 8.38
N VAL A 69 -27.53 -4.42 9.71
CA VAL A 69 -28.24 -5.33 10.63
C VAL A 69 -28.48 -4.57 11.94
#